data_AF-A0A9D8RQN8-F1
#
_entry.id   AF-A0A9D8RQN8-F1
#
_cell.length_a   1.000
_cell.length_b   1.000
_cell.length_c   1.000
_cell.angle_alpha   90.00
_cell.angle_beta   90.00
_cell.angle_gamma   90.00
#
_symmetry.space_group_name_H-M   'P 1'
#
loop_
_entity.id
_entity.type
_entity.pdbx_description
1 polymer ?
#
loop_
_entity_poly.entity_id
_entity_poly.type
_entity_poly.pdbx_seq_one_letter_code
_entity_poly.pdbx_strand_id
1 'polypeptide(L)'
;ASLPLVPGLPAFGYGLELSALSPMPKHFADAGYYTFFAQSSHRDSYRLCALASALGAQESYGWEDIPERLEYNKTAPFGYDYDVFMFAADKIKVRKEPHFMGMVFTGITHEPFTSTLSQFDKYPYDSWEHGFLNTLGFADWSIGELLKRAKEDGWFDDTIFVFVADHTSGGPQNPSLRNHFRIPLLVYAPKLLKPQERKYVVSQLDIVPTLYRLTGLSPLYTAYGRDLFDDSVSHAALVSEGVNIGVITDEGEMRHSGMQILDQQADALAFNEDGKAEETVLSLEKAAYTLLGKNKWYREEASK
;
A
#
# COMPACT_ATOMS: atom_id res chain seq x y z
N ALA A 1 4.62 5.76 4.66
CA ALA A 1 5.33 6.94 4.10
C ALA A 1 5.42 6.77 2.59
N SER A 2 5.34 7.86 1.81
CA SER A 2 5.45 7.82 0.34
C SER A 2 6.92 7.87 -0.07
N LEU A 3 7.56 6.71 -0.11
CA LEU A 3 9.00 6.54 -0.35
C LEU A 3 9.24 5.45 -1.39
N PRO A 4 10.06 5.70 -2.43
CA PRO A 4 10.46 4.65 -3.35
C PRO A 4 11.42 3.69 -2.67
N LEU A 5 11.55 2.47 -3.21
CA LEU A 5 12.73 1.67 -2.93
C LEU A 5 13.93 2.35 -3.59
N VAL A 6 14.97 2.64 -2.82
CA VAL A 6 16.19 3.27 -3.32
C VAL A 6 17.33 2.26 -3.19
N PRO A 7 17.90 1.76 -4.31
CA PRO A 7 19.06 0.88 -4.27
C PRO A 7 20.19 1.42 -3.39
N GLY A 8 20.79 0.53 -2.59
CA GLY A 8 21.88 0.86 -1.68
C GLY A 8 21.47 1.43 -0.32
N LEU A 9 20.19 1.73 -0.10
CA LEU A 9 19.66 1.99 1.26
C LEU A 9 19.10 0.70 1.89
N PRO A 10 19.05 0.62 3.23
CA PRO A 10 18.34 -0.47 3.91
C PRO A 10 16.87 -0.53 3.49
N ALA A 11 16.27 -1.72 3.58
CA ALA A 11 14.83 -1.89 3.48
C ALA A 11 14.13 -1.62 4.83
N PHE A 12 12.81 -1.47 4.80
CA PHE A 12 12.00 -1.46 6.03
C PHE A 12 12.15 -2.75 6.83
N GLY A 13 12.22 -2.62 8.14
CA GLY A 13 12.50 -3.72 9.07
C GLY A 13 13.99 -4.01 9.25
N TYR A 14 14.84 -3.40 8.41
CA TYR A 14 16.30 -3.55 8.43
C TYR A 14 17.02 -2.20 8.61
N GLY A 15 16.30 -1.14 8.99
CA GLY A 15 16.89 0.14 9.42
C GLY A 15 16.41 1.37 8.65
N LEU A 16 15.68 1.24 7.55
CA LEU A 16 15.15 2.41 6.83
C LEU A 16 14.20 3.23 7.71
N GLU A 17 13.45 2.53 8.57
CA GLU A 17 12.55 3.10 9.57
C GLU A 17 13.21 4.03 10.59
N LEU A 18 14.55 4.02 10.69
CA LEU A 18 15.31 4.93 11.55
C LEU A 18 15.55 6.31 10.90
N SER A 19 15.22 6.45 9.62
CA SER A 19 15.25 7.73 8.93
C SER A 19 14.06 8.60 9.34
N ALA A 20 14.20 9.91 9.20
CA ALA A 20 13.16 10.89 9.44
C ALA A 20 12.19 10.84 8.27
N LEU A 21 11.18 9.99 8.39
CA LEU A 21 10.15 9.77 7.38
C LEU A 21 8.93 10.64 7.71
N SER A 22 8.13 10.96 6.69
CA SER A 22 6.82 11.60 6.90
C SER A 22 5.89 10.65 7.66
N PRO A 23 5.51 10.96 8.91
CA PRO A 23 4.81 10.02 9.78
C PRO A 23 3.28 10.20 9.64
N MET A 24 2.72 9.68 8.54
CA MET A 24 1.28 9.84 8.26
C MET A 24 0.37 9.44 9.43
N PRO A 25 0.54 8.29 10.10
CA PRO A 25 -0.26 7.96 11.28
C PRO A 25 -0.18 9.02 12.38
N LYS A 26 1.03 9.53 12.68
CA LYS A 26 1.21 10.65 13.63
C LYS A 26 0.44 11.90 13.20
N HIS A 27 0.52 12.31 11.93
CA HIS A 27 -0.19 13.51 11.45
C HIS A 27 -1.70 13.40 11.65
N PHE A 28 -2.27 12.22 11.42
CA PHE A 28 -3.68 11.95 11.67
C PHE A 28 -3.99 11.97 13.19
N ALA A 29 -3.14 11.36 14.01
CA ALA A 29 -3.30 11.39 15.47
C ALA A 29 -3.24 12.81 16.03
N ASP A 30 -2.30 13.64 15.56
CA ASP A 30 -2.18 15.05 15.96
C ASP A 30 -3.42 15.88 15.52
N ALA A 31 -4.10 15.46 14.45
CA ALA A 31 -5.37 16.03 14.01
C ALA A 31 -6.60 15.47 14.75
N GLY A 32 -6.40 14.64 15.79
CA GLY A 32 -7.47 14.09 16.64
C GLY A 32 -8.15 12.83 16.09
N TYR A 33 -7.51 12.12 15.15
CA TYR A 33 -8.00 10.83 14.67
C TYR A 33 -7.48 9.70 15.57
N TYR A 34 -8.31 8.69 15.78
CA TYR A 34 -7.86 7.40 16.29
C TYR A 34 -7.05 6.68 15.21
N THR A 35 -5.78 6.36 15.46
CA THR A 35 -4.90 5.74 14.47
C THR A 35 -4.47 4.33 14.88
N PHE A 36 -4.62 3.37 13.98
CA PHE A 36 -4.18 2.00 14.24
C PHE A 36 -3.66 1.28 12.99
N PHE A 37 -2.82 0.29 13.26
CA PHE A 37 -2.41 -0.72 12.29
C PHE A 37 -2.83 -2.11 12.78
N ALA A 38 -3.31 -2.95 11.88
CA ALA A 38 -3.58 -4.35 12.17
C ALA A 38 -3.08 -5.23 11.02
N GLN A 39 -2.45 -6.35 11.33
CA GLN A 39 -2.11 -7.37 10.34
C GLN A 39 -2.64 -8.72 10.77
N SER A 40 -3.09 -9.51 9.80
CA SER A 40 -3.61 -10.87 10.02
C SER A 40 -2.53 -11.86 10.47
N SER A 41 -1.26 -11.61 10.13
CA SER A 41 -0.11 -12.43 10.50
C SER A 41 0.48 -12.07 11.87
N HIS A 42 1.42 -12.88 12.36
CA HIS A 42 2.15 -12.62 13.61
C HIS A 42 2.72 -11.20 13.66
N ARG A 43 2.66 -10.54 14.82
CA ARG A 43 3.09 -9.14 15.02
C ARG A 43 4.51 -8.82 14.51
N ASP A 44 5.41 -9.81 14.51
CA ASP A 44 6.81 -9.68 14.06
C ASP A 44 6.99 -9.86 12.55
N SER A 45 5.97 -10.35 11.83
CA SER A 45 5.98 -10.54 10.38
C SER A 45 6.29 -9.22 9.68
N TYR A 46 7.39 -9.21 8.92
CA TYR A 46 7.96 -8.05 8.23
C TYR A 46 8.17 -6.80 9.11
N ARG A 47 8.06 -6.94 10.44
CA ARG A 47 8.15 -5.85 11.43
C ARG A 47 7.19 -4.69 11.15
N LEU A 48 6.07 -4.91 10.44
CA LEU A 48 5.15 -3.84 10.05
C LEU A 48 4.47 -3.20 11.26
N CYS A 49 4.14 -3.97 12.30
CA CYS A 49 3.62 -3.41 13.55
C CYS A 49 4.63 -2.45 14.20
N ALA A 50 5.92 -2.80 14.21
CA ALA A 50 6.98 -1.94 14.74
C ALA A 50 7.15 -0.67 13.89
N LEU A 51 7.10 -0.80 12.56
CA LEU A 51 7.13 0.35 11.65
C LEU A 51 5.93 1.28 11.85
N ALA A 52 4.72 0.74 11.95
CA ALA A 52 3.51 1.53 12.20
C ALA A 52 3.61 2.32 13.51
N SER A 53 4.10 1.68 14.58
CA SER A 53 4.35 2.32 15.87
C SER A 53 5.44 3.41 15.76
N ALA A 54 6.54 3.16 15.03
CA ALA A 54 7.58 4.16 14.79
C ALA A 54 7.08 5.38 13.99
N LEU A 55 6.12 5.18 13.09
CA LEU A 55 5.44 6.25 12.34
C LEU A 55 4.30 6.92 13.12
N GLY A 56 4.08 6.54 14.38
CA GLY A 56 3.16 7.18 15.31
C GLY A 56 1.71 6.72 15.23
N ALA A 57 1.44 5.49 14.78
CA ALA A 57 0.13 4.87 15.01
C ALA A 57 -0.06 4.69 16.52
N GLN A 58 -1.23 5.07 17.06
CA GLN A 58 -1.51 4.97 18.50
C GLN A 58 -1.56 3.50 18.95
N GLU A 59 -2.03 2.61 18.09
CA GLU A 59 -2.13 1.17 18.37
C GLU A 59 -1.65 0.31 17.18
N SER A 60 -1.05 -0.83 17.47
CA SER A 60 -0.65 -1.83 16.47
C SER A 60 -0.98 -3.25 16.93
N TYR A 61 -1.51 -4.05 16.02
CA TYR A 61 -2.07 -5.38 16.29
C TYR A 61 -1.55 -6.43 15.31
N GLY A 62 -1.18 -7.60 15.84
CA GLY A 62 -0.87 -8.79 15.04
C GLY A 62 -1.86 -9.91 15.35
N TRP A 63 -1.62 -11.08 14.77
CA TRP A 63 -2.43 -12.29 14.99
C TRP A 63 -2.67 -12.57 16.47
N GLU A 64 -1.68 -12.35 17.34
CA GLU A 64 -1.77 -12.60 18.78
C GLU A 64 -2.92 -11.84 19.48
N ASP A 65 -3.37 -10.73 18.88
CA ASP A 65 -4.45 -9.89 19.42
C ASP A 65 -5.81 -10.16 18.76
N ILE A 66 -5.83 -10.89 17.64
CA ILE A 66 -6.99 -11.03 16.76
C ILE A 66 -7.64 -12.41 17.03
N PRO A 67 -8.85 -12.45 17.63
CA PRO A 67 -9.53 -13.71 17.87
C PRO A 67 -10.07 -14.28 16.56
N GLU A 68 -9.97 -15.60 16.40
CA GLU A 68 -10.69 -16.34 15.36
C GLU A 68 -12.20 -16.23 15.60
N ARG A 69 -12.96 -15.91 14.55
CA ARG A 69 -14.41 -15.66 14.67
C ARG A 69 -15.29 -16.69 13.98
N LEU A 70 -14.71 -17.56 13.17
CA LEU A 70 -15.40 -18.59 12.41
C LEU A 70 -14.76 -19.95 12.64
N GLU A 71 -15.50 -21.01 12.33
CA GLU A 71 -14.96 -22.38 12.31
C GLU A 71 -14.31 -22.65 10.95
N TYR A 72 -13.00 -22.39 10.85
CA TYR A 72 -12.24 -22.61 9.63
C TYR A 72 -11.87 -24.08 9.42
N ASN A 73 -11.80 -24.50 8.16
CA ASN A 73 -11.44 -25.86 7.77
C ASN A 73 -9.99 -26.21 8.16
N LYS A 74 -9.07 -25.25 8.05
CA LYS A 74 -7.64 -25.41 8.32
C LYS A 74 -7.04 -24.10 8.82
N THR A 75 -6.08 -24.20 9.74
CA THR A 75 -5.27 -23.06 10.23
C THR A 75 -4.46 -22.43 9.10
N ALA A 76 -4.70 -21.16 8.81
CA ALA A 76 -3.95 -20.40 7.81
C ALA A 76 -2.68 -19.79 8.44
N PRO A 77 -1.49 -19.92 7.82
CA PRO A 77 -0.22 -19.48 8.42
C PRO A 77 -0.06 -17.95 8.54
N PHE A 78 -0.94 -17.18 7.91
CA PHE A 78 -0.94 -15.72 7.94
C PHE A 78 -2.30 -15.16 8.38
N GLY A 79 -3.08 -15.95 9.12
CA GLY A 79 -4.40 -15.57 9.61
C GLY A 79 -5.47 -15.46 8.52
N TYR A 80 -6.62 -14.89 8.90
CA TYR A 80 -7.81 -14.78 8.06
C TYR A 80 -8.26 -13.33 7.91
N ASP A 81 -8.48 -12.90 6.67
CA ASP A 81 -8.88 -11.53 6.34
C ASP A 81 -10.17 -11.10 7.04
N TYR A 82 -11.17 -11.99 7.13
CA TYR A 82 -12.41 -11.73 7.85
C TYR A 82 -12.17 -11.36 9.32
N ASP A 83 -11.32 -12.09 10.03
CA ASP A 83 -11.09 -11.87 11.46
C ASP A 83 -10.41 -10.54 11.72
N VAL A 84 -9.37 -10.19 10.93
CA VAL A 84 -8.69 -8.90 11.07
C VAL A 84 -9.60 -7.73 10.69
N PHE A 85 -10.47 -7.89 9.67
CA PHE A 85 -11.44 -6.86 9.31
C PHE A 85 -12.50 -6.66 10.40
N MET A 86 -13.05 -7.74 10.97
CA MET A 86 -14.01 -7.64 12.07
C MET A 86 -13.37 -7.09 13.34
N PHE A 87 -12.12 -7.45 13.63
CA PHE A 87 -11.35 -6.86 14.71
C PHE A 87 -11.14 -5.35 14.50
N ALA A 88 -10.72 -4.93 13.30
CA ALA A 88 -10.57 -3.52 12.95
C ALA A 88 -11.90 -2.76 13.11
N ALA A 89 -13.01 -3.34 12.68
CA ALA A 89 -14.34 -2.75 12.87
C ALA A 89 -14.71 -2.60 14.35
N ASP A 90 -14.36 -3.57 15.20
CA ASP A 90 -14.58 -3.48 16.65
C ASP A 90 -13.74 -2.35 17.28
N LYS A 91 -12.47 -2.21 16.88
CA LYS A 91 -11.59 -1.12 17.30
C LYS A 91 -12.14 0.25 16.88
N ILE A 92 -12.60 0.36 15.63
CA ILE A 92 -13.27 1.56 15.12
C ILE A 92 -14.52 1.87 15.94
N LYS A 93 -15.36 0.87 16.25
CA LYS A 93 -16.62 1.07 16.98
C LYS A 93 -16.43 1.61 18.41
N VAL A 94 -15.40 1.17 19.11
CA VAL A 94 -15.16 1.53 20.53
C VAL A 94 -14.22 2.71 20.72
N ARG A 95 -13.70 3.30 19.63
CA ARG A 95 -12.83 4.48 19.67
C ARG A 95 -13.49 5.65 20.40
N LYS A 96 -12.69 6.55 20.96
CA LYS A 96 -13.19 7.76 21.65
C LYS A 96 -13.15 8.98 20.74
N GLU A 97 -12.24 8.96 19.78
CA GLU A 97 -11.99 10.00 18.80
C GLU A 97 -13.14 10.06 17.77
N PRO A 98 -13.49 11.27 17.29
CA PRO A 98 -14.58 11.42 16.31
C PRO A 98 -14.26 10.69 14.99
N HIS A 99 -12.99 10.74 14.56
CA HIS A 99 -12.52 10.17 13.30
C HIS A 99 -11.47 9.08 13.54
N PHE A 100 -11.15 8.30 12.50
CA PHE A 100 -10.13 7.26 12.56
C PHE A 100 -9.32 7.16 11.28
N MET A 101 -8.11 6.64 11.39
CA MET A 101 -7.26 6.21 10.28
C MET A 101 -6.74 4.82 10.62
N GLY A 102 -7.22 3.82 9.90
CA GLY A 102 -6.84 2.43 10.08
C GLY A 102 -6.13 1.89 8.85
N MET A 103 -5.04 1.16 9.05
CA MET A 103 -4.43 0.34 7.99
C MET A 103 -4.54 -1.13 8.40
N VAL A 104 -5.14 -1.94 7.53
CA VAL A 104 -5.30 -3.39 7.73
C VAL A 104 -4.50 -4.12 6.66
N PHE A 105 -3.62 -5.03 7.07
CA PHE A 105 -2.79 -5.85 6.20
C PHE A 105 -3.27 -7.32 6.21
N THR A 106 -3.82 -7.74 5.08
CA THR A 106 -4.42 -9.05 4.83
C THR A 106 -3.37 -10.11 4.52
N GLY A 107 -3.74 -11.40 4.59
CA GLY A 107 -2.78 -12.50 4.51
C GLY A 107 -3.29 -13.78 3.89
N ILE A 108 -4.60 -13.95 3.69
CA ILE A 108 -5.16 -15.25 3.28
C ILE A 108 -4.79 -15.66 1.86
N THR A 109 -4.48 -14.70 0.99
CA THR A 109 -4.07 -14.90 -0.40
C THR A 109 -2.58 -15.23 -0.54
N HIS A 110 -1.92 -15.68 0.52
CA HIS A 110 -0.54 -16.15 0.49
C HIS A 110 -0.47 -17.67 0.35
N GLU A 111 0.55 -18.18 -0.33
CA GLU A 111 0.82 -19.62 -0.38
C GLU A 111 1.02 -20.19 1.04
N PRO A 112 0.51 -21.40 1.35
CA PRO A 112 0.03 -22.44 0.42
C PRO A 112 -1.46 -22.34 0.04
N PHE A 113 -2.12 -21.18 0.21
CA PHE A 113 -3.55 -20.96 -0.02
C PHE A 113 -4.42 -21.92 0.79
N THR A 114 -4.64 -21.57 2.06
CA THR A 114 -5.33 -22.45 2.99
C THR A 114 -6.83 -22.48 2.71
N SER A 115 -7.44 -23.67 2.77
CA SER A 115 -8.90 -23.81 2.74
C SER A 115 -9.52 -23.13 3.97
N THR A 116 -10.42 -22.18 3.72
CA THR A 116 -11.06 -21.35 4.74
C THR A 116 -12.39 -21.95 5.16
N LEU A 117 -13.45 -21.74 4.38
CA LEU A 117 -14.78 -22.32 4.58
C LEU A 117 -15.17 -23.09 3.31
N SER A 118 -15.91 -24.19 3.47
CA SER A 118 -16.25 -25.07 2.34
C SER A 118 -16.98 -24.37 1.18
N GLN A 119 -17.69 -23.27 1.43
CA GLN A 119 -18.35 -22.48 0.39
C GLN A 119 -17.38 -21.74 -0.56
N PHE A 120 -16.12 -21.58 -0.17
CA PHE A 120 -15.07 -20.96 -0.99
C PHE A 120 -14.15 -21.97 -1.68
N ASP A 121 -14.23 -23.25 -1.33
CA ASP A 121 -13.48 -24.35 -1.96
C ASP A 121 -14.09 -24.72 -3.34
N LYS A 122 -14.14 -23.77 -4.27
CA LYS A 122 -14.74 -23.94 -5.60
C LYS A 122 -13.93 -24.85 -6.52
N TYR A 123 -12.61 -24.85 -6.34
CA TYR A 123 -11.66 -25.65 -7.10
C TYR A 123 -10.89 -26.61 -6.18
N PRO A 124 -10.40 -27.75 -6.69
CA PRO A 124 -9.50 -28.61 -5.93
C PRO A 124 -8.18 -27.88 -5.61
N TYR A 125 -7.60 -28.12 -4.44
CA TYR A 125 -6.30 -27.57 -4.03
C TYR A 125 -5.12 -28.35 -4.65
N ASP A 126 -5.16 -28.56 -5.96
CA ASP A 126 -4.18 -29.34 -6.73
C ASP A 126 -3.26 -28.47 -7.60
N SER A 127 -3.48 -27.14 -7.61
CA SER A 127 -2.63 -26.17 -8.29
C SER A 127 -2.55 -24.85 -7.53
N TRP A 128 -1.50 -24.07 -7.81
CA TRP A 128 -1.33 -22.72 -7.29
C TRP A 128 -2.54 -21.83 -7.64
N GLU A 129 -2.98 -21.86 -8.90
CA GLU A 129 -4.09 -21.04 -9.40
C GLU A 129 -5.41 -21.38 -8.71
N HIS A 130 -5.73 -22.66 -8.55
CA HIS A 130 -6.97 -23.07 -7.89
C HIS A 130 -7.01 -22.67 -6.42
N GLY A 131 -5.90 -22.89 -5.68
CA GLY A 131 -5.79 -22.43 -4.30
C GLY A 131 -5.92 -20.91 -4.19
N PHE A 132 -5.22 -20.17 -5.06
CA PHE A 132 -5.30 -18.72 -5.14
C PHE A 132 -6.73 -18.24 -5.41
N LEU A 133 -7.43 -18.80 -6.40
CA LEU A 133 -8.82 -18.41 -6.72
C LEU A 133 -9.80 -18.69 -5.59
N ASN A 134 -9.64 -19.81 -4.86
CA ASN A 134 -10.46 -20.11 -3.69
C ASN A 134 -10.24 -19.08 -2.56
N THR A 135 -8.97 -18.80 -2.22
CA THR A 135 -8.63 -17.82 -1.17
C THR A 135 -8.99 -16.39 -1.56
N LEU A 136 -8.87 -16.04 -2.84
CA LEU A 136 -9.32 -14.76 -3.38
C LEU A 136 -10.84 -14.57 -3.21
N GLY A 137 -11.62 -15.63 -3.40
CA GLY A 137 -13.06 -15.61 -3.13
C GLY A 137 -13.40 -15.35 -1.66
N PHE A 138 -12.61 -15.88 -0.72
CA PHE A 138 -12.76 -15.60 0.71
C PHE A 138 -12.34 -14.15 1.04
N ALA A 139 -11.25 -13.64 0.46
CA ALA A 139 -10.80 -12.27 0.65
C ALA A 139 -11.84 -11.25 0.15
N ASP A 140 -12.39 -11.45 -1.05
CA ASP A 140 -13.47 -10.62 -1.61
C ASP A 140 -14.71 -10.59 -0.72
N TRP A 141 -15.16 -11.77 -0.26
CA TRP A 141 -16.28 -11.86 0.68
C TRP A 141 -15.99 -11.13 2.01
N SER A 142 -14.77 -11.25 2.53
CA SER A 142 -14.35 -10.60 3.77
C SER A 142 -14.40 -9.07 3.67
N ILE A 143 -14.03 -8.51 2.52
CA ILE A 143 -14.21 -7.08 2.21
C ILE A 143 -15.70 -6.71 2.21
N GLY A 144 -16.55 -7.55 1.60
CA GLY A 144 -18.00 -7.38 1.62
C GLY A 144 -18.58 -7.30 3.05
N GLU A 145 -18.14 -8.20 3.93
CA GLU A 145 -18.57 -8.20 5.34
C GLU A 145 -18.05 -6.96 6.11
N LEU A 146 -16.83 -6.48 5.84
CA LEU A 146 -16.35 -5.21 6.39
C LEU A 146 -17.27 -4.05 6.00
N LEU A 147 -17.62 -3.93 4.71
CA LEU A 147 -18.48 -2.86 4.21
C LEU A 147 -19.90 -2.96 4.76
N LYS A 148 -20.43 -4.18 4.95
CA LYS A 148 -21.72 -4.41 5.60
C LYS A 148 -21.68 -3.97 7.06
N ARG A 149 -20.66 -4.42 7.80
CA ARG A 149 -20.43 -4.05 9.19
C ARG A 149 -20.30 -2.53 9.36
N ALA A 150 -19.62 -1.86 8.43
CA ALA A 150 -19.48 -0.42 8.41
C ALA A 150 -20.82 0.33 8.32
N LYS A 151 -21.76 -0.20 7.53
CA LYS A 151 -23.12 0.36 7.39
C LYS A 151 -23.94 0.13 8.65
N GLU A 152 -23.85 -1.08 9.22
CA GLU A 152 -24.55 -1.45 10.46
C GLU A 152 -24.09 -0.61 11.65
N ASP A 153 -22.77 -0.36 11.76
CA ASP A 153 -22.18 0.45 12.82
C ASP A 153 -22.21 1.97 12.52
N GLY A 154 -22.76 2.37 11.37
CA GLY A 154 -23.09 3.78 11.06
C GLY A 154 -21.92 4.67 10.62
N TRP A 155 -20.74 4.12 10.33
CA TRP A 155 -19.57 4.89 9.92
C TRP A 155 -19.24 4.81 8.42
N PHE A 156 -19.95 3.98 7.65
CA PHE A 156 -19.73 3.81 6.21
C PHE A 156 -19.84 5.11 5.39
N ASP A 157 -20.84 5.94 5.67
CA ASP A 157 -21.16 7.12 4.85
C ASP A 157 -20.09 8.23 4.95
N ASP A 158 -19.34 8.28 6.06
CA ASP A 158 -18.26 9.25 6.33
C ASP A 158 -16.88 8.58 6.37
N THR A 159 -16.69 7.52 5.57
CA THR A 159 -15.41 6.80 5.49
C THR A 159 -14.91 6.72 4.05
N ILE A 160 -13.61 6.95 3.88
CA ILE A 160 -12.89 6.69 2.65
C ILE A 160 -12.18 5.35 2.81
N PHE A 161 -12.64 4.33 2.06
CA PHE A 161 -11.96 3.05 1.97
C PHE A 161 -10.96 3.10 0.81
N VAL A 162 -9.72 2.69 1.06
CA VAL A 162 -8.70 2.53 0.01
C VAL A 162 -8.32 1.06 -0.05
N PHE A 163 -8.75 0.38 -1.10
CA PHE A 163 -8.35 -1.00 -1.39
C PHE A 163 -7.21 -0.97 -2.39
N VAL A 164 -6.07 -1.53 -2.02
CA VAL A 164 -4.87 -1.57 -2.86
C VAL A 164 -4.16 -2.89 -2.60
N ALA A 165 -3.73 -3.58 -3.66
CA ALA A 165 -2.84 -4.73 -3.47
C ALA A 165 -1.42 -4.23 -3.14
N ASP A 166 -0.66 -5.02 -2.40
CA ASP A 166 0.73 -4.72 -2.06
C ASP A 166 1.67 -4.95 -3.25
N HIS A 167 1.48 -6.06 -3.99
CA HIS A 167 2.24 -6.38 -5.20
C HIS A 167 1.49 -7.38 -6.10
N THR A 168 2.07 -7.70 -7.26
CA THR A 168 1.58 -8.77 -8.16
C THR A 168 2.09 -10.14 -7.68
N SER A 169 1.42 -11.24 -8.04
CA SER A 169 1.71 -12.59 -7.54
C SER A 169 3.00 -13.24 -8.09
N GLY A 170 3.88 -12.49 -8.76
CA GLY A 170 5.18 -13.00 -9.21
C GLY A 170 5.12 -14.01 -10.36
N GLY A 171 4.11 -13.89 -11.24
CA GLY A 171 4.04 -14.66 -12.51
C GLY A 171 5.30 -14.47 -13.38
N PRO A 172 5.48 -15.29 -14.45
CA PRO A 172 6.69 -15.28 -15.26
C PRO A 172 7.10 -13.86 -15.65
N GLN A 173 8.41 -13.56 -15.58
CA GLN A 173 8.96 -12.24 -15.82
C GLN A 173 8.32 -11.62 -17.07
N ASN A 174 7.51 -10.60 -16.86
CA ASN A 174 6.88 -9.90 -17.96
C ASN A 174 7.90 -8.86 -18.46
N PRO A 175 8.28 -8.90 -19.74
CA PRO A 175 9.15 -7.87 -20.29
C PRO A 175 8.49 -6.49 -20.27
N SER A 176 7.18 -6.38 -20.00
CA SER A 176 6.56 -5.10 -19.71
C SER A 176 6.53 -4.79 -18.21
N LEU A 177 7.13 -3.67 -17.81
CA LEU A 177 7.06 -3.16 -16.43
C LEU A 177 5.61 -2.89 -16.03
N ARG A 178 4.84 -2.26 -16.92
CA ARG A 178 3.42 -1.98 -16.72
C ARG A 178 2.65 -3.24 -16.38
N ASN A 179 2.83 -4.33 -17.13
CA ASN A 179 2.12 -5.56 -16.85
C ASN A 179 2.67 -6.28 -15.61
N HIS A 180 3.97 -6.15 -15.32
CA HIS A 180 4.59 -6.80 -14.16
C HIS A 180 4.16 -6.16 -12.82
N PHE A 181 3.97 -4.84 -12.78
CA PHE A 181 3.69 -4.09 -11.55
C PHE A 181 2.25 -3.59 -11.42
N ARG A 182 1.36 -3.87 -12.39
CA ARG A 182 -0.04 -3.41 -12.33
C ARG A 182 -0.81 -4.15 -11.24
N ILE A 183 -1.31 -3.37 -10.29
CA ILE A 183 -2.14 -3.81 -9.16
C ILE A 183 -3.47 -3.05 -9.13
N PRO A 184 -4.53 -3.61 -8.52
CA PRO A 184 -5.78 -2.90 -8.30
C PRO A 184 -5.59 -1.77 -7.27
N LEU A 185 -6.22 -0.63 -7.54
CA LEU A 185 -6.41 0.49 -6.60
C LEU A 185 -7.87 0.97 -6.72
N LEU A 186 -8.60 0.95 -5.62
CA LEU A 186 -9.97 1.45 -5.53
C LEU A 186 -10.11 2.39 -4.33
N VAL A 187 -10.41 3.66 -4.61
CA VAL A 187 -10.85 4.62 -3.59
C VAL A 187 -12.38 4.60 -3.54
N TYR A 188 -12.94 4.01 -2.49
CA TYR A 188 -14.37 3.77 -2.33
C TYR A 188 -14.93 4.62 -1.20
N ALA A 189 -15.71 5.64 -1.55
CA ALA A 189 -16.42 6.52 -0.62
C ALA A 189 -17.70 7.04 -1.28
N PRO A 190 -18.71 6.18 -1.52
CA PRO A 190 -19.81 6.47 -2.45
C PRO A 190 -20.72 7.65 -2.04
N LYS A 191 -20.65 8.10 -0.78
CA LYS A 191 -21.35 9.31 -0.31
C LYS A 191 -20.53 10.59 -0.45
N LEU A 192 -19.21 10.46 -0.58
CA LEU A 192 -18.27 11.59 -0.62
C LEU A 192 -17.72 11.81 -2.03
N LEU A 193 -17.60 10.75 -2.83
CA LEU A 193 -16.97 10.76 -4.14
C LEU A 193 -17.93 10.29 -5.24
N LYS A 194 -17.90 10.98 -6.38
CA LYS A 194 -18.58 10.52 -7.59
C LYS A 194 -17.80 9.35 -8.21
N PRO A 195 -18.49 8.29 -8.68
CA PRO A 195 -17.84 7.20 -9.41
C PRO A 195 -17.10 7.73 -10.65
N GLN A 196 -15.86 7.28 -10.82
CA GLN A 196 -15.03 7.59 -11.99
C GLN A 196 -14.00 6.49 -12.20
N GLU A 197 -13.64 6.24 -13.45
CA GLU A 197 -12.48 5.43 -13.84
C GLU A 197 -11.38 6.36 -14.32
N ARG A 198 -10.16 6.12 -13.86
CA ARG A 198 -8.98 6.89 -14.27
C ARG A 198 -7.99 5.97 -14.96
N LYS A 199 -7.55 6.37 -16.15
CA LYS A 199 -6.76 5.52 -17.07
C LYS A 199 -5.28 5.91 -17.17
N TYR A 200 -4.87 6.96 -16.47
CA TYR A 200 -3.47 7.35 -16.38
C TYR A 200 -2.72 6.51 -15.34
N VAL A 201 -1.41 6.40 -15.52
CA VAL A 201 -0.51 5.68 -14.62
C VAL A 201 -0.50 6.34 -13.25
N VAL A 202 -0.53 5.54 -12.18
CA VAL A 202 -0.43 6.00 -10.79
C VAL A 202 0.41 5.03 -9.98
N SER A 203 0.85 5.44 -8.80
CA SER A 203 1.69 4.65 -7.90
C SER A 203 1.07 4.52 -6.50
N GLN A 204 1.44 3.47 -5.75
CA GLN A 204 1.16 3.39 -4.31
C GLN A 204 1.72 4.60 -3.55
N LEU A 205 2.78 5.23 -4.08
CA LEU A 205 3.37 6.45 -3.53
C LEU A 205 2.38 7.62 -3.51
N ASP A 206 1.40 7.63 -4.40
CA ASP A 206 0.40 8.69 -4.57
C ASP A 206 -0.72 8.63 -3.50
N ILE A 207 -0.82 7.52 -2.76
CA ILE A 207 -1.89 7.33 -1.77
C ILE A 207 -1.78 8.33 -0.63
N VAL A 208 -0.57 8.55 -0.08
CA VAL A 208 -0.35 9.47 1.05
C VAL A 208 -0.80 10.91 0.74
N PRO A 209 -0.29 11.59 -0.32
CA PRO A 209 -0.73 12.93 -0.65
C PRO A 209 -2.23 13.00 -0.99
N THR A 210 -2.76 11.96 -1.64
CA THR A 210 -4.20 11.88 -1.94
C THR A 210 -5.05 11.82 -0.68
N LEU A 211 -4.66 11.04 0.32
CA LEU A 211 -5.37 10.96 1.59
C LEU A 211 -5.36 12.29 2.34
N TYR A 212 -4.24 13.02 2.34
CA TYR A 212 -4.21 14.37 2.91
C TYR A 212 -5.19 15.32 2.22
N ARG A 213 -5.25 15.30 0.87
CA ARG A 213 -6.25 16.09 0.15
C ARG A 213 -7.68 15.69 0.50
N LEU A 214 -8.00 14.40 0.45
CA LEU A 214 -9.37 13.92 0.65
C LEU A 214 -9.88 14.18 2.08
N THR A 215 -8.98 14.22 3.05
CA THR A 215 -9.30 14.49 4.46
C THR A 215 -9.19 15.97 4.83
N GLY A 216 -8.67 16.81 3.92
CA GLY A 216 -8.43 18.23 4.17
C GLY A 216 -7.27 18.51 5.12
N LEU A 217 -6.48 17.50 5.48
CA LEU A 217 -5.30 17.67 6.32
C LEU A 217 -4.14 18.27 5.51
N SER A 218 -3.46 19.26 6.08
CA SER A 218 -2.30 19.92 5.47
C SER A 218 -1.07 19.93 6.39
N PRO A 219 -0.58 18.75 6.86
CA PRO A 219 0.64 18.70 7.65
C PRO A 219 1.85 19.07 6.78
N LEU A 220 2.97 19.42 7.41
CA LEU A 220 4.25 19.40 6.70
C LEU A 220 4.59 17.93 6.40
N TYR A 221 4.90 17.59 5.15
CA TYR A 221 5.35 16.25 4.76
C TYR A 221 6.22 16.30 3.52
N THR A 222 7.06 15.28 3.38
CA THR A 222 7.80 14.96 2.14
C THR A 222 7.25 13.67 1.56
N ALA A 223 6.88 13.69 0.29
CA ALA A 223 6.40 12.53 -0.45
C ALA A 223 7.09 12.47 -1.81
N TYR A 224 7.24 11.26 -2.32
CA TYR A 224 7.65 11.05 -3.69
C TYR A 224 6.45 11.07 -4.65
N GLY A 225 5.34 10.50 -4.21
CA GLY A 225 4.10 10.49 -4.97
C GLY A 225 3.38 11.83 -4.99
N ARG A 226 2.30 11.88 -5.74
CA ARG A 226 1.52 13.06 -6.06
C ARG A 226 0.05 12.82 -5.74
N ASP A 227 -0.72 13.89 -5.60
CA ASP A 227 -2.17 13.77 -5.43
C ASP A 227 -2.80 13.17 -6.71
N LEU A 228 -3.56 12.09 -6.54
CA LEU A 228 -4.26 11.41 -7.62
C LEU A 228 -5.32 12.31 -8.28
N PHE A 229 -5.79 13.38 -7.62
CA PHE A 229 -6.82 14.29 -8.11
C PHE A 229 -6.24 15.60 -8.70
N ASP A 230 -4.92 15.69 -8.85
CA ASP A 230 -4.27 16.83 -9.47
C ASP A 230 -3.98 16.55 -10.94
N ASP A 231 -4.86 17.01 -11.83
CA ASP A 231 -4.69 16.83 -13.29
C ASP A 231 -3.58 17.74 -13.88
N SER A 232 -2.94 18.59 -13.06
CA SER A 232 -1.87 19.48 -13.54
C SER A 232 -0.47 18.84 -13.51
N VAL A 233 -0.35 17.66 -12.92
CA VAL A 233 0.93 16.93 -12.82
C VAL A 233 0.97 15.75 -13.78
N SER A 234 2.10 15.55 -14.45
CA SER A 234 2.35 14.32 -15.19
C SER A 234 2.46 13.16 -14.20
N HIS A 235 1.68 12.10 -14.37
CA HIS A 235 1.76 10.95 -13.48
C HIS A 235 2.80 9.93 -13.96
N ALA A 236 3.46 9.29 -13.01
CA ALA A 236 4.44 8.25 -13.25
C ALA A 236 4.48 7.26 -12.08
N ALA A 237 4.79 6.00 -12.37
CA ALA A 237 5.07 5.00 -11.36
C ALA A 237 6.56 4.64 -11.39
N LEU A 238 7.19 4.72 -10.22
CA LEU A 238 8.50 4.14 -10.00
C LEU A 238 8.37 2.78 -9.38
N VAL A 239 9.08 1.83 -9.96
CA VAL A 239 9.07 0.43 -9.56
C VAL A 239 10.50 -0.04 -9.41
N SER A 240 10.71 -1.10 -8.64
CA SER A 240 12.04 -1.68 -8.49
C SER A 240 11.99 -3.19 -8.68
N GLU A 241 12.99 -3.70 -9.40
CA GLU A 241 13.19 -5.11 -9.68
C GLU A 241 14.62 -5.48 -9.27
N GLY A 242 14.78 -5.94 -8.02
CA GLY A 242 16.09 -6.18 -7.44
C GLY A 242 16.90 -4.88 -7.30
N VAL A 243 17.95 -4.73 -8.10
CA VAL A 243 18.80 -3.52 -8.14
C VAL A 243 18.39 -2.56 -9.26
N ASN A 244 17.47 -2.97 -10.13
CA ASN A 244 17.04 -2.16 -11.24
C ASN A 244 15.89 -1.24 -10.83
N ILE A 245 15.81 -0.11 -11.50
CA ILE A 245 14.75 0.88 -11.35
C ILE A 245 13.96 0.90 -12.65
N GLY A 246 12.64 0.85 -12.50
CA GLY A 246 11.69 0.98 -13.59
C GLY A 246 10.89 2.27 -13.45
N VAL A 247 10.58 2.88 -14.58
CA VAL A 247 9.72 4.05 -14.68
C VAL A 247 8.63 3.74 -15.67
N ILE A 248 7.39 4.01 -15.30
CA ILE A 248 6.21 3.80 -16.13
C ILE A 248 5.46 5.13 -16.19
N THR A 249 5.12 5.59 -17.39
CA THR A 249 4.30 6.79 -17.65
C THR A 249 3.18 6.43 -18.61
N ASP A 250 2.31 7.37 -18.96
CA ASP A 250 1.31 7.14 -20.01
C ASP A 250 1.93 7.01 -21.41
N GLU A 251 3.14 7.56 -21.61
CA GLU A 251 3.83 7.60 -22.89
C GLU A 251 4.76 6.40 -23.12
N GLY A 252 5.20 5.73 -22.05
CA GLY A 252 6.10 4.59 -22.18
C GLY A 252 6.61 4.06 -20.84
N GLU A 253 7.59 3.17 -20.92
CA GLU A 253 8.27 2.62 -19.75
C GLU A 253 9.76 2.43 -20.02
N MET A 254 10.57 2.49 -18.97
CA MET A 254 12.02 2.38 -19.06
C MET A 254 12.58 1.58 -17.87
N ARG A 255 13.53 0.70 -18.14
CA ARG A 255 14.35 0.02 -17.12
C ARG A 255 15.77 0.55 -17.11
N HIS A 256 16.31 0.79 -15.92
CA HIS A 256 17.65 1.31 -15.72
C HIS A 256 18.38 0.56 -14.60
N SER A 257 19.66 0.22 -14.79
CA SER A 257 20.48 -0.52 -13.81
C SER A 257 21.18 0.37 -12.78
N GLY A 258 21.01 1.68 -12.90
CA GLY A 258 21.84 2.70 -12.23
C GLY A 258 23.10 3.08 -13.02
N MET A 259 23.50 2.28 -14.02
CA MET A 259 24.63 2.57 -14.91
C MET A 259 24.25 2.75 -16.38
N GLN A 260 23.23 2.03 -16.84
CA GLN A 260 22.77 2.06 -18.22
C GLN A 260 21.28 1.68 -18.32
N ILE A 261 20.61 2.16 -19.36
CA ILE A 261 19.28 1.69 -19.77
C ILE A 261 19.38 0.22 -20.20
N LEU A 262 18.48 -0.61 -19.66
CA LEU A 262 18.46 -2.06 -19.90
C LEU A 262 17.48 -2.48 -21.00
N ASP A 263 16.45 -1.69 -21.27
CA ASP A 263 15.41 -2.05 -22.23
C ASP A 263 15.57 -1.25 -23.54
N GLN A 264 15.81 -1.95 -24.65
CA GLN A 264 15.97 -1.38 -25.99
C GLN A 264 14.69 -1.48 -26.83
N GLN A 265 13.52 -1.60 -26.19
CA GLN A 265 12.25 -1.54 -26.90
C GLN A 265 12.07 -0.15 -27.55
N ALA A 266 11.50 -0.11 -28.76
CA ALA A 266 11.34 1.13 -29.53
C ALA A 266 10.56 2.21 -28.76
N ASP A 267 9.59 1.81 -27.94
CA ASP A 267 8.80 2.71 -27.10
C ASP A 267 9.63 3.33 -25.97
N ALA A 268 10.63 2.61 -25.42
CA ALA A 268 11.53 3.15 -24.41
C ALA A 268 12.52 4.17 -25.00
N LEU A 269 12.95 3.96 -26.25
CA LEU A 269 13.80 4.91 -26.99
C LEU A 269 13.04 6.19 -27.38
N ALA A 270 11.77 6.06 -27.78
CA ALA A 270 10.90 7.20 -28.06
C ALA A 270 10.53 7.98 -26.77
N PHE A 271 10.29 7.28 -25.67
CA PHE A 271 10.03 7.89 -24.37
C PHE A 271 11.23 8.67 -23.81
N ASN A 272 12.46 8.30 -24.19
CA ASN A 272 13.69 8.96 -23.76
C ASN A 272 14.45 9.64 -24.92
N GLU A 273 13.75 10.11 -25.96
CA GLU A 273 14.36 10.60 -27.22
C GLU A 273 15.41 11.72 -27.00
N ASP A 274 15.31 12.45 -25.87
CA ASP A 274 16.25 13.51 -25.45
C ASP A 274 17.11 13.15 -24.21
N GLY A 275 16.99 11.96 -23.62
CA GLY A 275 17.67 11.59 -22.36
C GLY A 275 17.04 12.17 -21.08
N LYS A 276 16.02 13.03 -21.19
CA LYS A 276 15.40 13.73 -20.06
C LYS A 276 14.69 12.82 -19.06
N ALA A 277 14.09 11.72 -19.54
CA ALA A 277 13.39 10.79 -18.67
C ALA A 277 14.39 10.06 -17.75
N GLU A 278 15.51 9.59 -18.32
CA GLU A 278 16.62 9.01 -17.57
C GLU A 278 17.23 10.00 -16.56
N GLU A 279 17.53 11.23 -17.00
CA GLU A 279 18.10 12.27 -16.12
C GLU A 279 17.17 12.58 -14.93
N THR A 280 15.86 12.69 -15.18
CA THR A 280 14.87 12.98 -14.14
C THR A 280 14.85 11.88 -13.09
N VAL A 281 14.85 10.62 -13.52
CA VAL A 281 14.73 9.46 -12.64
C VAL A 281 15.98 9.30 -11.78
N LEU A 282 17.16 9.40 -12.39
CA LEU A 282 18.43 9.35 -11.67
C LEU A 282 18.58 10.54 -10.70
N SER A 283 18.10 11.72 -11.09
CA SER A 283 18.12 12.90 -10.21
C SER A 283 17.24 12.72 -8.98
N LEU A 284 16.02 12.21 -9.17
CA LEU A 284 15.10 11.97 -8.07
C LEU A 284 15.57 10.82 -7.16
N GLU A 285 16.12 9.74 -7.72
CA GLU A 285 16.75 8.66 -6.96
C GLU A 285 17.92 9.19 -6.13
N LYS A 286 18.83 9.96 -6.73
CA LYS A 286 19.97 10.57 -6.04
C LYS A 286 19.51 11.54 -4.94
N ALA A 287 18.45 12.31 -5.18
CA ALA A 287 17.84 13.16 -4.17
C ALA A 287 17.32 12.33 -2.99
N ALA A 288 16.55 11.27 -3.26
CA ALA A 288 16.03 10.36 -2.24
C ALA A 288 17.15 9.68 -1.45
N TYR A 289 18.15 9.11 -2.13
CA TYR A 289 19.34 8.52 -1.52
C TYR A 289 20.04 9.51 -0.58
N THR A 290 20.28 10.73 -1.07
CA THR A 290 20.98 11.77 -0.31
C THR A 290 20.18 12.24 0.91
N LEU A 291 18.87 12.44 0.76
CA LEU A 291 18.01 12.93 1.83
C LEU A 291 17.79 11.86 2.90
N LEU A 292 17.53 10.62 2.52
CA LEU A 292 17.36 9.50 3.45
C LEU A 292 18.68 9.19 4.16
N GLY A 293 19.78 9.06 3.42
CA GLY A 293 21.10 8.76 3.99
C GLY A 293 21.64 9.84 4.93
N LYS A 294 21.18 11.09 4.80
CA LYS A 294 21.52 12.20 5.72
C LYS A 294 20.47 12.45 6.80
N ASN A 295 19.45 11.60 6.90
CA ASN A 295 18.34 11.79 7.83
C ASN A 295 17.65 13.15 7.68
N LYS A 296 17.35 13.54 6.43
CA LYS A 296 16.75 14.83 6.04
C LYS A 296 15.54 14.70 5.13
N TRP A 297 15.01 13.48 4.94
CA TRP A 297 13.84 13.27 4.08
C TRP A 297 12.65 14.09 4.57
N TYR A 298 12.31 13.95 5.85
CA TYR A 298 11.33 14.77 6.54
C TYR A 298 12.00 15.51 7.70
N ARG A 299 11.57 16.74 7.94
CA ARG A 299 11.98 17.54 9.10
C ARG A 299 10.78 18.35 9.55
N GLU A 300 10.29 18.05 10.74
CA GLU A 300 9.39 18.95 11.43
C GLU A 300 10.19 20.23 11.71
N GLU A 301 9.66 21.40 11.33
CA GLU A 301 10.31 22.65 11.74
C GLU A 301 10.34 22.65 13.27
N ALA A 302 11.53 22.81 13.86
CA ALA A 302 11.62 23.01 15.29
C ALA A 302 10.75 24.22 15.62
N SER A 303 9.73 24.01 16.44
CA SER A 303 8.94 25.08 17.03
C SER A 303 9.94 26.06 17.66
N LYS A 304 10.05 27.24 17.06
CA LYS A 304 10.83 28.35 17.60
C LYS A 304 10.14 28.93 18.83
#